data_AF-A0A1Q3WGA8-F1
#
_entry.id   AF-A0A1Q3WGA8-F1
#
_cell.length_a   1.000
_cell.length_b   1.000
_cell.length_c   1.000
_cell.angle_alpha   90.00
_cell.angle_beta   90.00
_cell.angle_gamma   90.00
#
_symmetry.space_group_name_H-M   'P 1'
#
loop_
_entity.id
_entity.type
_entity.pdbx_description
1 polymer ?
#
loop_
_entity_poly.entity_id
_entity_poly.type
_entity_poly.pdbx_seq_one_letter_code
_entity_poly.pdbx_strand_id
1 'polypeptide(L)' 'MEHNQPTRLNSMQQYMLHLFDRELSPQQETEIRLLLSNYFAKLVDDEMDHIVAEQGITADQLEKEATVHRRTPYHVKR' A
#
# COMPACT_ATOMS: atom_id res chain seq x y z
N MET A 1 19.28 17.67 14.93
CA MET A 1 19.37 17.74 13.46
C MET A 1 19.49 16.31 12.95
N GLU A 2 18.38 15.67 12.56
CA GLU A 2 18.43 14.32 12.01
C GLU A 2 19.21 14.34 10.69
N HIS A 3 20.28 13.55 10.62
CA HIS A 3 21.01 13.32 9.38
C HIS A 3 20.23 12.31 8.55
N ASN A 4 19.48 12.80 7.57
CA ASN A 4 18.87 11.96 6.54
C ASN A 4 19.97 11.45 5.60
N GLN A 5 20.73 10.44 6.06
CA GLN A 5 21.67 9.73 5.20
C GLN A 5 20.85 9.02 4.10
N PRO A 6 21.21 9.13 2.82
CA PRO A 6 20.50 8.43 1.77
C PRO A 6 20.62 6.92 2.04
N THR A 7 19.50 6.29 2.37
CA THR A 7 19.39 4.84 2.52
C THR A 7 19.90 4.22 1.23
N ARG A 8 21.07 3.55 1.29
CA ARG A 8 21.63 2.87 0.12
C ARG A 8 20.56 1.91 -0.40
N LEU A 9 20.24 2.01 -1.69
CA LEU A 9 19.28 1.12 -2.31
C LEU A 9 19.74 -0.33 -2.13
N ASN A 10 18.82 -1.20 -1.73
CA ASN A 10 19.10 -2.62 -1.62
C ASN A 10 19.30 -3.22 -3.03
N SER A 11 19.81 -4.45 -3.08
CA SER A 11 20.14 -5.13 -4.34
C SER A 11 18.95 -5.23 -5.30
N MET A 12 17.73 -5.42 -4.79
CA MET A 12 16.51 -5.49 -5.62
C MET A 12 16.14 -4.14 -6.22
N GLN A 13 16.25 -3.07 -5.42
CA GLN A 13 15.99 -1.69 -5.88
C GLN A 13 17.00 -1.27 -6.95
N GLN A 14 18.28 -1.64 -6.79
CA GLN A 14 19.30 -1.40 -7.81
C GLN A 14 19.03 -2.20 -9.10
N TYR A 15 18.61 -3.46 -8.96
CA TYR A 15 18.23 -4.29 -10.09
C TYR A 15 17.03 -3.73 -10.87
N MET A 16 16.01 -3.21 -10.17
CA MET A 16 14.88 -2.51 -10.79
C MET A 16 15.32 -1.28 -11.57
N LEU A 17 16.28 -0.50 -11.06
CA LEU A 17 16.84 0.65 -11.79
C LEU A 17 17.52 0.22 -13.09
N HIS A 18 18.25 -0.89 -13.08
CA HIS A 18 18.87 -1.44 -14.29
C HIS A 18 17.84 -1.99 -15.30
N LEU A 19 16.68 -2.47 -14.84
CA LEU A 19 15.58 -2.86 -15.72
C LEU A 19 14.99 -1.68 -16.49
N PHE A 20 14.96 -0.49 -15.88
CA PHE A 20 14.52 0.75 -16.54
C PHE A 20 15.51 1.30 -17.58
N ASP A 21 16.76 0.79 -17.61
CA ASP A 21 17.76 1.14 -18.64
C ASP A 21 17.42 0.50 -20.00
N ARG A 22 16.49 -0.46 -20.02
CA ARG A 22 15.87 -1.01 -21.23
C ARG A 22 14.53 -0.33 -21.48
N GLU A 23 14.29 0.08 -22.72
CA GLU A 23 12.96 0.54 -23.11
C GLU A 23 11.94 -0.57 -22.87
N LEU A 24 10.99 -0.29 -21.97
CA LEU A 24 9.84 -1.15 -21.72
C LEU A 24 8.78 -0.86 -22.78
N SER A 25 8.20 -1.90 -23.35
CA SER A 25 7.01 -1.71 -24.17
C SER A 25 5.84 -1.22 -23.30
N PRO A 26 4.86 -0.50 -23.87
CA PRO A 26 3.66 -0.07 -23.11
C PRO A 26 2.92 -1.24 -22.44
N GLN A 27 2.98 -2.43 -23.04
CA GLN A 27 2.39 -3.64 -22.48
C GLN A 27 3.14 -4.10 -21.22
N GLN A 28 4.47 -4.14 -21.27
CA GLN A 28 5.30 -4.52 -20.12
C GLN A 28 5.14 -3.52 -18.96
N GLU A 29 5.01 -2.22 -19.26
CA GLU A 29 4.72 -1.23 -18.23
C GLU A 29 3.39 -1.52 -17.51
N THR A 30 2.36 -1.86 -18.28
CA THR A 30 1.03 -2.21 -17.74
C THR A 30 1.10 -3.46 -16.87
N GLU A 31 1.82 -4.49 -17.32
CA GLU A 31 2.00 -5.74 -16.59
C GLU A 31 2.76 -5.53 -15.27
N ILE A 32 3.85 -4.75 -15.30
CA ILE A 32 4.63 -4.42 -14.09
C ILE A 32 3.80 -3.62 -13.10
N ARG A 33 3.04 -2.63 -13.58
CA ARG A 33 2.15 -1.84 -12.73
C ARG A 33 1.10 -2.71 -12.05
N LEU A 34 0.49 -3.63 -12.80
CA LEU A 34 -0.48 -4.57 -12.26
C LEU A 34 0.14 -5.50 -11.21
N LEU A 35 1.34 -6.02 -11.48
CA LEU A 35 2.07 -6.88 -10.55
C LEU A 35 2.35 -6.16 -9.22
N LEU A 36 2.85 -4.93 -9.29
CA LEU A 36 3.14 -4.13 -8.09
C LEU A 36 1.87 -3.79 -7.31
N SER A 37 0.80 -3.36 -8.00
CA SER A 37 -0.49 -3.07 -7.36
C SER A 37 -1.05 -4.29 -6.64
N ASN A 38 -1.02 -5.47 -7.27
CA ASN A 38 -1.52 -6.71 -6.68
C ASN A 38 -0.68 -7.12 -5.46
N TYR A 39 0.65 -6.97 -5.53
CA TYR A 39 1.53 -7.28 -4.40
C TYR A 39 1.22 -6.42 -3.18
N PHE A 40 1.11 -5.10 -3.37
CA PHE A 40 0.80 -4.19 -2.26
C PHE A 40 -0.63 -4.35 -1.75
N ALA A 41 -1.61 -4.59 -2.62
CA ALA A 41 -2.98 -4.88 -2.21
C ALA A 41 -3.03 -6.12 -1.30
N LYS A 42 -2.33 -7.19 -1.69
CA LYS A 42 -2.25 -8.40 -0.87
C LYS A 42 -1.61 -8.14 0.50
N LEU A 43 -0.54 -7.35 0.56
CA LEU A 43 0.09 -7.01 1.84
C LEU A 43 -0.86 -6.25 2.77
N VAL A 44 -1.67 -5.33 2.21
CA VAL A 44 -2.68 -4.60 2.98
C VAL A 44 -3.78 -5.52 3.48
N ASP A 45 -4.28 -6.41 2.62
CA ASP A 45 -5.30 -7.39 3.01
C ASP A 45 -4.79 -8.32 4.13
N ASP A 46 -3.59 -8.88 3.97
CA ASP A 46 -2.98 -9.77 4.96
C ASP A 46 -2.76 -9.04 6.32
N GLU A 47 -2.34 -7.77 6.30
CA GLU A 47 -2.19 -6.95 7.52
C GLU A 47 -3.54 -6.66 8.20
N MET A 48 -4.59 -6.39 7.42
CA MET A 48 -5.93 -6.18 7.96
C MET A 48 -6.47 -7.44 8.63
N ASP A 49 -6.23 -8.62 8.03
CA ASP A 49 -6.58 -9.91 8.64
C ASP A 49 -5.84 -10.11 9.97
N HIS A 50 -4.56 -9.75 10.04
CA HIS A 50 -3.78 -9.77 11.29
C HIS A 50 -4.38 -8.86 12.37
N ILE A 51 -4.71 -7.61 12.03
CA ILE A 51 -5.31 -6.65 12.97
C ILE A 51 -6.66 -7.15 13.50
N VAL A 52 -7.51 -7.69 12.62
CA VAL A 52 -8.82 -8.25 12.98
C VAL A 52 -8.65 -9.42 13.96
N ALA A 53 -7.71 -10.32 13.68
CA ALA A 53 -7.42 -11.46 14.53
C ALA A 53 -6.87 -11.04 15.92
N GLU A 54 -5.96 -10.07 15.98
CA GLU A 54 -5.35 -9.60 17.24
C GLU A 54 -6.34 -8.81 18.11
N GLN A 55 -7.18 -7.97 17.49
CA GLN A 55 -8.14 -7.13 18.22
C GLN A 55 -9.46 -7.85 18.55
N GLY A 56 -9.62 -9.11 18.11
CA GLY A 56 -10.84 -9.89 18.32
C GLY A 56 -12.06 -9.26 17.65
N ILE A 57 -11.85 -8.52 16.56
CA ILE A 57 -12.92 -7.87 15.82
C ILE A 57 -13.77 -8.96 15.16
N THR A 58 -15.07 -8.98 15.46
CA THR A 58 -15.99 -9.91 14.81
C THR A 58 -16.29 -9.47 13.38
N ALA A 59 -16.64 -10.41 12.50
CA ALA A 59 -17.01 -10.11 11.12
C ALA A 59 -18.11 -9.03 11.01
N ASP A 60 -19.09 -9.05 11.92
CA ASP A 60 -20.17 -8.06 11.98
C ASP A 60 -19.68 -6.64 12.31
N GLN A 61 -18.65 -6.54 13.15
CA GLN A 61 -18.04 -5.26 13.54
C GLN A 61 -17.22 -4.68 12.39
N LEU A 62 -16.49 -5.53 11.66
CA LEU A 62 -15.75 -5.14 10.45
C LEU A 62 -16.68 -4.67 9.34
N GLU A 63 -17.76 -5.40 9.07
CA GLU A 63 -18.78 -5.04 8.07
C GLU A 63 -19.43 -3.69 8.39
N LYS A 64 -19.71 -3.44 9.68
CA LYS A 64 -20.24 -2.17 10.17
C LYS A 64 -19.24 -1.02 9.98
N GLU A 65 -17.94 -1.26 10.17
CA GLU A 65 -16.93 -0.22 9.91
C GLU A 65 -16.67 0.03 8.42
N ALA A 66 -16.70 -1.02 7.59
CA ALA A 66 -16.53 -0.92 6.14
C ALA A 66 -17.64 -0.08 5.48
N THR A 67 -18.84 -0.13 6.04
CA THR A 67 -20.01 0.61 5.56
C THR A 67 -20.13 2.03 6.14
N VAL A 68 -19.36 2.37 7.18
CA VAL A 68 -19.34 3.73 7.74
C VAL A 68 -18.41 4.61 6.91
N HIS A 69 -18.98 5.58 6.19
CA HIS A 69 -18.19 6.64 5.58
C HIS A 69 -17.44 7.43 6.67
N ARG A 70 -16.14 7.21 6.80
CA ARG A 70 -15.23 7.95 7.70
C ARG A 70 -15.01 9.41 7.24
N ARG A 71 -16.10 10.16 7.07
CA ARG A 71 -16.05 11.58 6.70
C ARG A 71 -15.64 12.40 7.91
N THR A 72 -14.71 13.33 7.72
CA THR A 72 -14.34 14.32 8.73
C THR A 72 -15.57 15.14 9.11
N PRO A 73 -15.89 15.33 10.41
CA PRO A 73 -17.01 16.15 10.83
C PRO A 73 -16.84 17.59 10.32
N TYR A 74 -17.86 18.13 9.65
CA TYR A 74 -17.83 19.52 9.18
C TYR A 74 -18.12 20.46 10.35
N HIS A 75 -17.09 21.13 10.85
CA HIS A 75 -17.25 22.21 11.82
C HIS A 75 -17.50 23.54 11.09
N VAL A 76 -18.77 23.95 11.01
CA VAL A 76 -19.13 25.32 10.59
C VAL A 76 -18.60 26.30 11.64
N LYS A 77 -17.62 27.14 11.29
CA LYS A 77 -17.27 28.29 12.13
C LYS A 77 -18.43 29.29 12.07
N ARG A 78 -19.08 29.53 13.21
CA ARG A 78 -20.05 30.63 13.41
C ARG A 78 -19.31 31.93 13.69
#